data_AF-A0A2U1N8I9-F1
#
_entry.id   AF-A0A2U1N8I9-F1
#
_cell.length_a   1.000
_cell.length_b   1.000
_cell.length_c   1.000
_cell.angle_alpha   90.00
_cell.angle_beta   90.00
_cell.angle_gamma   90.00
#
_symmetry.space_group_name_H-M   'P 1'
#
loop_
_entity.id
_entity.type
_entity.pdbx_description
1 polymer ?
#
loop_
_entity_poly.entity_id
_entity_poly.type
_entity_poly.pdbx_seq_one_letter_code
_entity_poly.pdbx_strand_id
1 'polypeptide(L)'
;MKKVIWYVLHNSPEIDAYMNEFQSERPESDMQQEFPRWFESKIGNLYTANDPRCTPDLFALACGPSSTATLVYSCVVNGVKFVVHSRDVKRTTQNSGICLHGEKEGEMYYGQLEGILEFSYTQFIVVLFRDKWFDLAKRADAHRVNSIYVSIDELIQKQKTQRKQGKQLTPSIYRVPDILRNVNKLSYDPRVLSIGPFHKEKENLKRLEANKKYDSHSFFDVYLVSLYVKHDLVLLENQIPFFVLEDLFRCTISLIERNLSLVKLVLEFLEDINPFSDELVANIPTADTDHDHILGLLQRCYHPMDAAGTSLPDHKGLREAAVTALSYSAADLSRAGVKFAPNKNKKSILTMEFKVPRLSFHCFSMGKPTFFMPVLTIEDYTESFFRNLIAYEQLTPANSKHITSYAFAMDCLLDSQEDVHKVIGSKVFINNLGSTKEASDLFNNICKEVTVNDFSYEEQWKQVHNYYKGYWPKNVAFLRRTYFNNPWSLIGLLAATLLFALTVAQTYFTIYHPS
;
A
#
# COMPACT_ATOMS: atom_id res chain seq x y z
N MET A 1 6.05 -39.86 -30.53
CA MET A 1 5.54 -40.54 -29.31
C MET A 1 6.62 -40.97 -28.34
N LYS A 2 7.58 -41.84 -28.68
CA LYS A 2 8.63 -42.27 -27.71
C LYS A 2 9.35 -41.12 -26.99
N LYS A 3 9.77 -40.07 -27.72
CA LYS A 3 10.39 -38.87 -27.14
C LYS A 3 9.47 -38.11 -26.17
N VAL A 4 8.17 -38.08 -26.44
CA VAL A 4 7.16 -37.42 -25.58
C VAL A 4 6.94 -38.23 -24.31
N ILE A 5 6.78 -39.55 -24.43
CA ILE A 5 6.61 -40.46 -23.30
C ILE A 5 7.80 -40.33 -22.35
N TRP A 6 9.02 -40.41 -22.89
CA TRP A 6 10.23 -40.19 -22.11
C TRP A 6 10.25 -38.81 -21.45
N TYR A 7 9.91 -37.76 -22.20
CA TYR A 7 9.92 -36.39 -21.68
C TYR A 7 8.95 -36.20 -20.50
N VAL A 8 7.74 -36.74 -20.60
CA VAL A 8 6.75 -36.69 -19.51
C VAL A 8 7.26 -37.48 -18.30
N LEU A 9 7.74 -38.70 -18.52
CA LEU A 9 8.29 -39.54 -17.45
C LEU A 9 9.44 -38.83 -16.73
N HIS A 10 10.46 -38.39 -17.46
CA HIS A 10 11.65 -37.75 -16.88
C HIS A 10 11.36 -36.47 -16.07
N ASN A 11 10.23 -35.80 -16.33
CA ASN A 11 9.82 -34.59 -15.61
C ASN A 11 8.73 -34.85 -14.57
N SER A 12 8.39 -36.11 -14.28
CA SER A 12 7.39 -36.48 -13.27
C SER A 12 8.07 -36.91 -11.97
N PRO A 13 7.95 -36.17 -10.86
CA PRO A 13 8.63 -36.51 -9.60
C PRO A 13 8.17 -37.86 -9.01
N GLU A 14 6.96 -38.32 -9.38
CA GLU A 14 6.40 -39.60 -8.94
C GLU A 14 7.23 -40.80 -9.39
N ILE A 15 8.10 -40.64 -10.40
CA ILE A 15 8.90 -41.74 -10.94
C ILE A 15 10.35 -41.76 -10.48
N ASP A 16 10.82 -40.75 -9.73
CA ASP A 16 12.25 -40.63 -9.33
C ASP A 16 12.76 -41.86 -8.58
N ALA A 17 11.94 -42.43 -7.70
CA ALA A 17 12.28 -43.66 -6.99
C ALA A 17 12.50 -44.85 -7.94
N TYR A 18 11.70 -44.93 -9.00
CA TYR A 18 11.78 -45.98 -10.02
C TYR A 18 12.93 -45.74 -11.01
N MET A 19 13.26 -44.48 -11.28
CA MET A 19 14.45 -44.10 -12.06
C MET A 19 15.73 -44.57 -11.37
N ASN A 20 15.83 -44.35 -10.05
CA ASN A 20 16.95 -44.81 -9.24
C ASN A 20 17.00 -46.35 -9.16
N GLU A 21 15.85 -47.00 -9.01
CA GLU A 21 15.74 -48.47 -9.02
C GLU A 21 16.22 -49.05 -10.37
N PHE A 22 15.78 -48.48 -11.49
CA PHE A 22 16.21 -48.89 -12.82
C PHE A 22 17.71 -48.72 -13.05
N GLN A 23 18.30 -47.60 -12.61
CA GLN A 23 19.75 -47.38 -12.70
C GLN A 23 20.53 -48.39 -11.85
N SER A 24 20.01 -48.75 -10.68
CA SER A 24 20.64 -49.76 -9.83
C SER A 24 20.54 -51.17 -10.40
N GLU A 25 19.42 -51.52 -11.06
CA GLU A 25 19.22 -52.82 -11.69
C GLU A 25 19.99 -52.94 -13.03
N ARG A 26 20.13 -51.84 -13.76
CA ARG A 26 20.68 -51.80 -15.12
C ARG A 26 21.58 -50.57 -15.36
N PRO A 27 22.80 -50.57 -14.81
CA PRO A 27 23.69 -49.42 -14.90
C PRO A 27 24.20 -49.12 -16.32
N GLU A 28 24.21 -50.09 -17.23
CA GLU A 28 24.67 -49.93 -18.62
C GLU A 28 23.54 -49.67 -19.64
N SER A 29 22.27 -49.66 -19.20
CA SER A 29 21.12 -49.49 -20.10
C SER A 29 20.89 -48.03 -20.51
N ASP A 30 20.43 -47.82 -21.75
CA ASP A 30 20.00 -46.49 -22.19
C ASP A 30 18.68 -46.14 -21.51
N MET A 31 18.77 -45.23 -20.55
CA MET A 31 17.65 -44.76 -19.75
C MET A 31 16.50 -44.19 -20.58
N GLN A 32 16.78 -43.44 -21.66
CA GLN A 32 15.74 -42.86 -22.49
C GLN A 32 14.99 -43.90 -23.35
N GLN A 33 15.68 -44.97 -23.77
CA GLN A 33 15.11 -46.01 -24.64
C GLN A 33 14.45 -47.15 -23.87
N GLU A 34 15.03 -47.55 -22.74
CA GLU A 34 14.68 -48.79 -22.04
C GLU A 34 13.80 -48.55 -20.82
N PHE A 35 13.94 -47.42 -20.12
CA PHE A 35 13.16 -47.12 -18.93
C PHE A 35 11.65 -47.15 -19.17
N PRO A 36 11.07 -46.51 -20.22
CA PRO A 36 9.61 -46.47 -20.37
C PRO A 36 8.97 -47.86 -20.45
N ARG A 37 9.62 -48.82 -21.13
CA ARG A 37 9.13 -50.20 -21.23
C ARG A 37 9.32 -50.98 -19.93
N TRP A 38 10.44 -50.76 -19.24
CA TRP A 38 10.67 -51.36 -17.93
C TRP A 38 9.64 -50.85 -16.92
N PHE A 39 9.38 -49.54 -16.92
CA PHE A 39 8.43 -48.88 -16.04
C PHE A 39 7.00 -49.36 -16.29
N GLU A 40 6.57 -49.44 -17.56
CA GLU A 40 5.29 -50.03 -17.95
C GLU A 40 5.10 -51.46 -17.38
N SER A 41 6.12 -52.32 -17.54
CA SER A 41 6.10 -53.69 -17.03
C SER A 41 6.08 -53.75 -15.49
N LYS A 42 6.91 -52.93 -14.83
CA LYS A 42 7.01 -52.88 -13.36
C LYS A 42 5.69 -52.45 -12.73
N ILE A 43 5.11 -51.36 -13.22
CA ILE A 43 3.83 -50.84 -12.73
C ILE A 43 2.67 -51.78 -13.08
N GLY A 44 2.69 -52.41 -14.27
CA GLY A 44 1.71 -53.43 -14.64
C GLY A 44 1.70 -54.64 -13.69
N ASN A 45 2.89 -55.08 -13.24
CA ASN A 45 3.01 -56.15 -12.24
C ASN A 45 2.47 -55.72 -10.86
N LEU A 46 2.72 -54.48 -10.45
CA LEU A 46 2.16 -53.93 -9.20
C LEU A 46 0.63 -53.81 -9.26
N TYR A 47 0.09 -53.40 -10.41
CA TYR A 47 -1.34 -53.30 -10.64
C TYR A 47 -2.03 -54.67 -10.57
N THR A 48 -1.48 -55.68 -11.25
CA THR A 48 -2.04 -57.05 -11.21
C THR A 48 -1.93 -57.71 -9.84
N ALA A 49 -0.95 -57.31 -9.03
CA ALA A 49 -0.79 -57.76 -7.64
C ALA A 49 -1.67 -57.00 -6.62
N ASN A 50 -2.48 -56.02 -7.05
CA ASN A 50 -3.21 -55.10 -6.16
C ASN A 50 -2.29 -54.45 -5.10
N ASP A 51 -1.05 -54.11 -5.47
CA ASP A 51 -0.10 -53.48 -4.56
C ASP A 51 -0.50 -52.02 -4.28
N PRO A 52 -0.62 -51.60 -3.01
CA PRO A 52 -1.04 -50.25 -2.64
C PRO A 52 -0.08 -49.14 -3.12
N ARG A 53 1.15 -49.49 -3.55
CA ARG A 53 2.09 -48.55 -4.17
C ARG A 53 1.69 -48.13 -5.58
N CYS A 54 0.81 -48.89 -6.25
CA CYS A 54 0.32 -48.58 -7.58
C CYS A 54 -0.84 -47.56 -7.49
N THR A 55 -0.52 -46.27 -7.51
CA THR A 55 -1.55 -45.22 -7.57
C THR A 55 -2.17 -45.14 -8.97
N PRO A 56 -3.43 -44.65 -9.10
CA PRO A 56 -4.06 -44.44 -10.41
C PRO A 56 -3.22 -43.54 -11.34
N ASP A 57 -2.55 -42.53 -10.80
CA ASP A 57 -1.70 -41.61 -11.56
C ASP A 57 -0.42 -42.28 -12.05
N LEU A 58 0.22 -43.11 -11.20
CA LEU A 58 1.40 -43.89 -11.55
C LEU A 58 1.08 -44.93 -12.62
N PHE A 59 -0.08 -45.59 -12.51
CA PHE A 59 -0.58 -46.50 -13.53
C PHE A 59 -0.87 -45.78 -14.85
N ALA A 60 -1.50 -44.60 -14.81
CA ALA A 60 -1.73 -43.78 -15.99
C ALA A 60 -0.41 -43.37 -16.68
N LEU A 61 0.58 -42.91 -15.92
CA LEU A 61 1.92 -42.59 -16.43
C LEU A 61 2.57 -43.79 -17.12
N ALA A 62 2.44 -44.99 -16.53
CA ALA A 62 2.99 -46.24 -17.07
C ALA A 62 2.32 -46.67 -18.38
N CYS A 63 0.99 -46.53 -18.49
CA CYS A 63 0.26 -46.81 -19.74
C CYS A 63 0.60 -45.83 -20.87
N GLY A 64 1.07 -44.63 -20.53
CA GLY A 64 1.36 -43.58 -21.49
C GLY A 64 0.11 -42.87 -22.03
N PRO A 65 0.30 -41.84 -22.87
CA PRO A 65 -0.78 -41.05 -23.44
C PRO A 65 -1.45 -41.74 -24.63
N SER A 66 -2.61 -41.24 -25.02
CA SER A 66 -3.23 -41.53 -26.31
C SER A 66 -2.22 -41.35 -27.46
N SER A 67 -2.31 -42.22 -28.46
CA SER A 67 -1.40 -42.19 -29.63
C SER A 67 -1.51 -40.92 -30.47
N THR A 68 -2.55 -40.12 -30.24
CA THR A 68 -2.83 -38.85 -30.92
C THR A 68 -2.75 -37.69 -29.91
N ALA A 69 -2.07 -36.62 -30.32
CA ALA A 69 -2.02 -35.35 -29.59
C ALA A 69 -3.05 -34.40 -30.19
N THR A 70 -3.73 -33.63 -29.34
CA THR A 70 -4.65 -32.58 -29.79
C THR A 70 -3.93 -31.25 -29.81
N LEU A 71 -3.87 -30.60 -30.97
CA LEU A 71 -3.35 -29.24 -31.06
C LEU A 71 -4.45 -28.25 -30.64
N VAL A 72 -4.20 -27.50 -29.58
CA VAL A 72 -5.12 -26.47 -29.09
C VAL A 72 -4.50 -25.08 -29.21
N TYR A 73 -5.36 -24.06 -29.26
CA TYR A 73 -4.93 -22.68 -29.38
C TYR A 73 -4.97 -21.91 -28.06
N SER A 74 -5.53 -22.51 -27.02
CA SER A 74 -5.49 -22.01 -25.65
C SER A 74 -5.78 -23.15 -24.70
N CYS A 75 -5.13 -23.17 -23.55
CA CYS A 75 -5.42 -24.09 -22.46
C CYS A 75 -5.42 -23.33 -21.14
N VAL A 76 -6.04 -23.91 -20.11
CA VAL A 76 -5.94 -23.42 -18.75
C VAL A 76 -5.09 -24.41 -17.98
N VAL A 77 -3.90 -24.00 -17.56
CA VAL A 77 -3.01 -24.80 -16.73
C VAL A 77 -2.90 -24.09 -15.39
N ASN A 78 -3.25 -24.78 -14.31
CA ASN A 78 -3.17 -24.27 -12.93
C ASN A 78 -3.89 -22.93 -12.69
N GLY A 79 -5.01 -22.71 -13.40
CA GLY A 79 -5.85 -21.51 -13.27
C GLY A 79 -5.43 -20.33 -14.15
N VAL A 80 -4.30 -20.45 -14.87
CA VAL A 80 -3.83 -19.44 -15.82
C VAL A 80 -4.15 -19.87 -17.24
N LYS A 81 -4.73 -18.95 -18.03
CA LYS A 81 -5.08 -19.20 -19.42
C LYS A 81 -3.94 -18.82 -20.35
N PHE A 82 -3.30 -19.82 -20.94
CA PHE A 82 -2.28 -19.68 -21.97
C PHE A 82 -2.93 -19.66 -23.35
N VAL A 83 -2.36 -18.88 -24.26
CA VAL A 83 -2.91 -18.67 -25.61
C VAL A 83 -1.74 -18.67 -26.59
N VAL A 84 -1.88 -19.39 -27.70
CA VAL A 84 -0.82 -19.36 -28.73
C VAL A 84 -0.71 -17.96 -29.32
N HIS A 85 0.51 -17.56 -29.66
CA HIS A 85 0.85 -16.24 -30.15
C HIS A 85 -0.02 -15.80 -31.33
N SER A 86 -0.31 -16.69 -32.29
CA SER A 86 -1.17 -16.40 -33.44
C SER A 86 -2.60 -15.94 -33.05
N ARG A 87 -3.10 -16.38 -31.89
CA ARG A 87 -4.37 -15.91 -31.30
C ARG A 87 -4.18 -14.76 -30.32
N ASP A 88 -3.02 -14.68 -29.68
CA ASP A 88 -2.67 -13.66 -28.70
C ASP A 88 -2.42 -12.29 -29.34
N VAL A 89 -1.84 -12.23 -30.54
CA VAL A 89 -1.63 -10.99 -31.32
C VAL A 89 -2.95 -10.24 -31.55
N LYS A 90 -4.05 -10.98 -31.68
CA LYS A 90 -5.40 -10.43 -31.90
C LYS A 90 -6.12 -10.03 -30.60
N ARG A 91 -5.53 -10.30 -29.42
CA ARG A 91 -6.12 -10.04 -28.11
C ARG A 91 -5.52 -8.80 -27.45
N THR A 92 -6.26 -8.21 -26.52
CA THR A 92 -5.87 -7.02 -25.75
C THR A 92 -4.91 -7.35 -24.61
N THR A 93 -5.08 -8.49 -23.96
CA THR A 93 -4.14 -9.06 -22.98
C THR A 93 -3.29 -10.13 -23.63
N GLN A 94 -1.96 -10.04 -23.48
CA GLN A 94 -1.02 -11.01 -24.02
C GLN A 94 -0.70 -12.10 -22.99
N ASN A 95 -1.08 -13.34 -23.28
CA ASN A 95 -0.80 -14.52 -22.46
C ASN A 95 -0.06 -15.60 -23.25
N SER A 96 0.74 -15.20 -24.24
CA SER A 96 1.60 -16.10 -25.04
C SER A 96 3.07 -16.11 -24.60
N GLY A 97 3.44 -15.34 -23.57
CA GLY A 97 4.80 -15.29 -23.04
C GLY A 97 5.05 -16.34 -21.94
N ILE A 98 6.21 -16.98 -22.00
CA ILE A 98 6.73 -17.91 -20.99
C ILE A 98 8.14 -17.44 -20.63
N CYS A 99 8.54 -17.49 -19.36
CA CYS A 99 9.88 -17.06 -18.94
C CYS A 99 10.56 -18.16 -18.12
N LEU A 100 11.83 -18.43 -18.42
CA LEU A 100 12.62 -19.50 -17.80
C LEU A 100 13.96 -18.99 -17.29
N HIS A 101 14.42 -19.63 -16.22
CA HIS A 101 15.80 -19.54 -15.77
C HIS A 101 16.65 -20.57 -16.54
N GLY A 102 17.85 -20.16 -16.94
CA GLY A 102 18.86 -21.04 -17.54
C GLY A 102 19.59 -21.89 -16.51
N GLU A 103 20.37 -22.88 -16.98
CA GLU A 103 21.20 -23.75 -16.13
C GLU A 103 22.32 -23.00 -15.39
N LYS A 104 22.69 -21.81 -15.88
CA LYS A 104 23.66 -20.93 -15.23
C LYS A 104 22.97 -19.80 -14.50
N GLU A 105 23.49 -19.47 -13.33
CA GLU A 105 23.03 -18.39 -12.49
C GLU A 105 23.04 -17.05 -13.28
N GLY A 106 21.85 -16.48 -13.51
CA GLY A 106 21.66 -15.22 -14.23
C GLY A 106 21.22 -15.34 -15.70
N GLU A 107 21.17 -16.55 -16.28
CA GLU A 107 20.59 -16.73 -17.62
C GLU A 107 19.05 -16.72 -17.55
N MET A 108 18.41 -15.90 -18.40
CA MET A 108 16.97 -15.81 -18.52
C MET A 108 16.57 -15.99 -19.98
N TYR A 109 15.63 -16.90 -20.21
CA TYR A 109 15.07 -17.16 -21.52
C TYR A 109 13.60 -16.74 -21.54
N TYR A 110 13.21 -16.04 -22.61
CA TYR A 110 11.81 -15.70 -22.87
C TYR A 110 11.32 -16.53 -24.05
N GLY A 111 10.20 -17.23 -23.88
CA GLY A 111 9.54 -18.06 -24.86
C GLY A 111 8.24 -17.43 -25.32
N GLN A 112 7.99 -17.46 -26.62
CA GLN A 112 6.72 -17.09 -27.21
C GLN A 112 5.99 -18.35 -27.72
N LEU A 113 4.80 -18.59 -27.19
CA LEU A 113 4.03 -19.81 -27.41
C LEU A 113 3.52 -19.93 -28.85
N GLU A 114 4.08 -20.86 -29.63
CA GLU A 114 3.67 -21.14 -31.01
C GLU A 114 2.58 -22.21 -31.10
N GLY A 115 2.57 -23.17 -30.18
CA GLY A 115 1.63 -24.28 -30.19
C GLY A 115 1.44 -24.92 -28.82
N ILE A 116 0.26 -25.49 -28.60
CA ILE A 116 -0.08 -26.22 -27.37
C ILE A 116 -0.56 -27.62 -27.78
N LEU A 117 0.11 -28.65 -27.30
CA LEU A 117 -0.23 -30.04 -27.56
C LEU A 117 -0.80 -30.68 -26.29
N GLU A 118 -2.04 -31.14 -26.35
CA GLU A 118 -2.68 -31.88 -25.25
C GLU A 118 -2.59 -33.38 -25.51
N PHE A 119 -2.14 -34.12 -24.51
CA PHE A 119 -2.03 -35.57 -24.49
C PHE A 119 -2.96 -36.11 -23.41
N SER A 120 -3.96 -36.90 -23.81
CA SER A 120 -4.87 -37.53 -22.86
C SER A 120 -4.21 -38.76 -22.26
N TYR A 121 -4.13 -38.81 -20.94
CA TYR A 121 -3.91 -40.02 -20.17
C TYR A 121 -5.27 -40.51 -19.65
N THR A 122 -5.28 -41.71 -19.07
CA THR A 122 -6.51 -42.30 -18.50
C THR A 122 -7.04 -41.50 -17.31
N GLN A 123 -6.18 -40.78 -16.57
CA GLN A 123 -6.56 -40.03 -15.36
C GLN A 123 -6.42 -38.50 -15.50
N PHE A 124 -5.57 -38.01 -16.41
CA PHE A 124 -5.25 -36.59 -16.52
C PHE A 124 -4.89 -36.21 -17.96
N ILE A 125 -4.73 -34.91 -18.20
CA ILE A 125 -4.25 -34.39 -19.48
C ILE A 125 -2.87 -33.76 -19.24
N VAL A 126 -1.90 -34.13 -20.07
CA VAL A 126 -0.60 -33.47 -20.10
C VAL A 126 -0.59 -32.47 -21.24
N VAL A 127 -0.18 -31.25 -20.93
CA VAL A 127 -0.07 -30.16 -21.90
C VAL A 127 1.40 -29.87 -22.16
N LEU A 128 1.82 -29.94 -23.43
CA LEU A 128 3.16 -29.54 -23.85
C LEU A 128 3.08 -28.24 -24.63
N PHE A 129 3.93 -27.29 -24.24
CA PHE A 129 4.10 -26.02 -24.93
C PHE A 129 5.20 -26.12 -25.97
N ARG A 130 4.94 -25.51 -27.12
CA ARG A 130 5.93 -25.34 -28.18
C ARG A 130 6.18 -23.86 -28.30
N ASP A 131 7.40 -23.45 -27.97
CA ASP A 131 7.75 -22.05 -27.85
C ASP A 131 8.89 -21.66 -28.79
N LYS A 132 8.91 -20.38 -29.14
CA LYS A 132 10.04 -19.70 -29.77
C LYS A 132 10.83 -18.96 -28.69
N TRP A 133 12.04 -19.44 -28.40
CA TRP A 133 12.90 -18.93 -27.33
C TRP A 133 13.81 -17.77 -27.77
N PHE A 134 14.04 -16.85 -26.84
CA PHE A 134 14.92 -15.69 -26.95
C PHE A 134 15.79 -15.60 -25.70
N ASP A 135 17.12 -15.52 -25.89
CA ASP A 135 18.10 -15.29 -24.82
C ASP A 135 18.10 -13.80 -24.45
N LEU A 136 17.80 -13.47 -23.19
CA LEU A 136 17.74 -12.09 -22.71
C LEU A 136 19.11 -11.53 -22.31
N ALA A 137 20.13 -12.37 -22.15
CA ALA A 137 21.49 -11.95 -21.81
C ALA A 137 22.30 -11.51 -23.03
N LYS A 138 21.97 -12.00 -24.23
CA LYS A 138 22.66 -11.69 -25.49
C LYS A 138 21.73 -10.94 -26.45
N ARG A 139 21.62 -9.62 -26.29
CA ARG A 139 20.80 -8.72 -27.13
C ARG A 139 21.11 -8.74 -28.65
N ALA A 140 22.03 -9.56 -29.16
CA ALA A 140 22.50 -9.49 -30.54
C ALA A 140 22.40 -10.79 -31.38
N ASP A 141 22.26 -12.00 -30.82
CA ASP A 141 22.27 -13.22 -31.64
C ASP A 141 21.31 -14.31 -31.12
N ALA A 142 20.12 -14.36 -31.70
CA ALA A 142 19.07 -15.33 -31.40
C ALA A 142 19.50 -16.75 -31.81
N HIS A 143 20.09 -17.50 -30.89
CA HIS A 143 20.35 -18.93 -31.04
C HIS A 143 19.18 -19.75 -30.49
N ARG A 144 18.71 -20.71 -31.30
CA ARG A 144 17.65 -21.66 -30.95
C ARG A 144 18.14 -22.59 -29.84
N VAL A 145 17.57 -22.45 -28.65
CA VAL A 145 17.67 -23.44 -27.59
C VAL A 145 16.28 -24.04 -27.40
N ASN A 146 16.15 -25.35 -27.65
CA ASN A 146 14.94 -26.11 -27.38
C ASN A 146 15.00 -26.60 -25.93
N SER A 147 14.41 -25.86 -24.99
CA SER A 147 14.07 -26.40 -23.66
C SER A 147 12.97 -25.55 -23.01
N ILE A 148 11.99 -26.25 -22.45
CA ILE A 148 10.89 -25.76 -21.60
C ILE A 148 11.40 -25.97 -20.15
N TYR A 149 11.30 -25.02 -19.21
CA TYR A 149 10.38 -25.01 -18.05
C TYR A 149 10.78 -23.96 -16.99
N VAL A 150 9.78 -23.28 -16.40
CA VAL A 150 9.52 -22.85 -15.00
C VAL A 150 8.25 -21.99 -15.08
N SER A 151 7.21 -22.42 -14.37
CA SER A 151 5.89 -21.77 -14.31
C SER A 151 5.72 -21.07 -12.97
N ILE A 152 4.76 -20.15 -12.89
CA ILE A 152 4.15 -19.56 -11.68
C ILE A 152 3.76 -20.64 -10.63
N ASP A 153 3.82 -21.91 -10.99
CA ASP A 153 3.59 -23.09 -10.17
C ASP A 153 4.47 -23.22 -8.92
N GLU A 154 5.72 -22.77 -8.90
CA GLU A 154 6.51 -22.80 -7.65
C GLU A 154 5.91 -21.86 -6.59
N LEU A 155 5.38 -20.70 -7.01
CA LEU A 155 4.73 -19.72 -6.14
C LEU A 155 3.37 -20.20 -5.63
N ILE A 156 2.58 -20.83 -6.51
CA ILE A 156 1.28 -21.39 -6.15
C ILE A 156 1.42 -22.63 -5.26
N GLN A 157 2.44 -23.47 -5.48
CA GLN A 157 2.69 -24.64 -4.63
C GLN A 157 3.24 -24.26 -3.25
N LYS A 158 4.07 -23.21 -3.15
CA LYS A 158 4.51 -22.63 -1.88
C LYS A 158 3.31 -22.11 -1.08
N GLN A 159 2.35 -21.45 -1.75
CA GLN A 159 1.06 -21.06 -1.15
C GLN A 159 0.20 -22.24 -0.68
N LYS A 160 0.06 -23.30 -1.49
CA LYS A 160 -0.70 -24.50 -1.12
C LYS A 160 -0.08 -25.24 0.06
N THR A 161 1.25 -25.22 0.17
CA THR A 161 2.00 -25.81 1.30
C THR A 161 1.81 -25.01 2.58
N GLN A 162 1.80 -23.66 2.50
CA GLN A 162 1.48 -22.81 3.65
C GLN A 162 0.00 -22.93 4.10
N ARG A 163 -0.94 -23.11 3.16
CA ARG A 163 -2.35 -23.41 3.46
C ARG A 163 -2.56 -24.73 4.22
N LYS A 164 -1.72 -25.75 3.96
CA LYS A 164 -1.75 -27.04 4.67
C LYS A 164 -1.16 -26.98 6.09
N GLN A 165 -0.39 -25.95 6.43
CA GLN A 165 0.23 -25.78 7.75
C GLN A 165 -0.65 -25.02 8.77
N GLY A 166 -1.94 -24.79 8.49
CA GLY A 166 -2.88 -24.27 9.49
C GLY A 166 -2.73 -22.78 9.84
N LYS A 167 -1.91 -22.00 9.11
CA LYS A 167 -2.00 -20.53 9.16
C LYS A 167 -3.27 -20.09 8.45
N GLN A 168 -4.27 -19.67 9.22
CA GLN A 168 -5.46 -19.00 8.71
C GLN A 168 -5.03 -17.73 7.97
N LEU A 169 -5.03 -17.76 6.65
CA LEU A 169 -4.78 -16.58 5.82
C LEU A 169 -5.93 -15.59 6.03
N THR A 170 -5.62 -14.42 6.56
CA THR A 170 -6.51 -13.26 6.53
C THR A 170 -6.83 -12.92 5.07
N PRO A 171 -8.05 -12.46 4.73
CA PRO A 171 -8.36 -12.05 3.37
C PRO A 171 -7.41 -10.91 2.97
N SER A 172 -6.58 -11.13 1.95
CA SER A 172 -5.56 -10.19 1.49
C SER A 172 -6.09 -9.11 0.53
N ILE A 173 -7.36 -9.21 0.14
CA ILE A 173 -8.05 -8.20 -0.66
C ILE A 173 -9.37 -7.88 0.04
N TYR A 174 -9.42 -6.71 0.65
CA TYR A 174 -10.58 -6.21 1.36
C TYR A 174 -11.58 -5.58 0.38
N ARG A 175 -12.86 -5.60 0.78
CA ARG A 175 -13.90 -4.81 0.12
C ARG A 175 -14.29 -3.66 1.03
N VAL A 176 -14.42 -2.46 0.47
CA VAL A 176 -14.84 -1.29 1.24
C VAL A 176 -16.32 -1.46 1.58
N PRO A 177 -16.73 -1.31 2.85
CA PRO A 177 -18.14 -1.32 3.24
C PRO A 177 -18.96 -0.28 2.47
N ASP A 178 -20.17 -0.63 2.07
CA ASP A 178 -21.04 0.26 1.29
C ASP A 178 -21.34 1.58 2.03
N ILE A 179 -21.35 1.56 3.36
CA ILE A 179 -21.52 2.75 4.21
C ILE A 179 -20.43 3.79 3.92
N LEU A 180 -19.15 3.39 3.92
CA LEU A 180 -18.03 4.27 3.58
C LEU A 180 -18.02 4.63 2.09
N ARG A 181 -18.28 3.62 1.24
CA ARG A 181 -18.25 3.78 -0.22
C ARG A 181 -19.29 4.79 -0.72
N ASN A 182 -20.47 4.83 -0.12
CA ASN A 182 -21.58 5.67 -0.55
C ASN A 182 -21.35 7.16 -0.28
N VAL A 183 -20.46 7.51 0.66
CA VAL A 183 -20.10 8.91 0.90
C VAL A 183 -19.35 9.49 -0.30
N ASN A 184 -18.35 8.78 -0.80
CA ASN A 184 -17.62 9.17 -2.01
C ASN A 184 -17.12 7.94 -2.77
N LYS A 185 -17.85 7.55 -3.82
CA LYS A 185 -17.53 6.36 -4.63
C LYS A 185 -16.21 6.51 -5.39
N LEU A 186 -15.88 7.73 -5.82
CA LEU A 186 -14.68 8.01 -6.61
C LEU A 186 -13.40 7.84 -5.79
N SER A 187 -13.49 7.91 -4.47
CA SER A 187 -12.37 7.65 -3.55
C SER A 187 -11.92 6.19 -3.50
N TYR A 188 -12.68 5.26 -4.08
CA TYR A 188 -12.34 3.83 -4.04
C TYR A 188 -12.22 3.24 -5.44
N ASP A 189 -12.38 4.07 -6.47
CA ASP A 189 -12.40 3.65 -7.86
C ASP A 189 -11.05 3.94 -8.52
N PRO A 190 -10.35 2.94 -9.08
CA PRO A 190 -9.10 3.19 -9.81
C PRO A 190 -9.37 4.02 -11.05
N ARG A 191 -8.39 4.85 -11.42
CA ARG A 191 -8.48 5.78 -12.55
C ARG A 191 -7.79 5.23 -13.81
N VAL A 192 -6.73 4.44 -13.63
CA VAL A 192 -5.81 3.97 -14.69
C VAL A 192 -5.58 2.46 -14.66
N LEU A 193 -5.40 1.89 -13.46
CA LEU A 193 -4.97 0.50 -13.28
C LEU A 193 -5.94 -0.27 -12.39
N SER A 194 -6.68 -1.21 -12.99
CA SER A 194 -7.51 -2.17 -12.27
C SER A 194 -6.71 -3.43 -11.92
N ILE A 195 -6.77 -3.85 -10.66
CA ILE A 195 -6.16 -5.05 -10.11
C ILE A 195 -7.24 -5.79 -9.32
N GLY A 196 -7.37 -7.10 -9.55
CA GLY A 196 -8.35 -7.92 -8.85
C GLY A 196 -9.78 -7.83 -9.41
N PRO A 197 -10.76 -8.46 -8.74
CA PRO A 197 -12.07 -8.73 -9.31
C PRO A 197 -13.05 -7.54 -9.28
N PHE A 198 -12.85 -6.56 -8.39
CA PHE A 198 -13.88 -5.55 -8.08
C PHE A 198 -14.09 -4.47 -9.15
N HIS A 199 -13.09 -4.22 -10.00
CA HIS A 199 -13.13 -3.14 -10.99
C HIS A 199 -13.02 -3.61 -12.45
N LYS A 200 -12.94 -4.93 -12.66
CA LYS A 200 -12.72 -5.58 -13.97
C LYS A 200 -13.73 -5.18 -15.04
N GLU A 201 -14.97 -4.86 -14.66
CA GLU A 201 -16.04 -4.61 -15.63
C GLU A 201 -16.16 -3.14 -16.07
N LYS A 202 -15.42 -2.21 -15.44
CA LYS A 202 -15.58 -0.78 -15.69
C LYS A 202 -15.05 -0.35 -17.06
N GLU A 203 -15.88 0.38 -17.79
CA GLU A 203 -15.65 0.70 -19.20
C GLU A 203 -14.48 1.68 -19.42
N ASN A 204 -14.30 2.66 -18.52
CA ASN A 204 -13.18 3.61 -18.56
C ASN A 204 -11.82 2.90 -18.43
N LEU A 205 -11.74 1.86 -17.60
CA LEU A 205 -10.52 1.08 -17.37
C LEU A 205 -10.21 0.17 -18.55
N LYS A 206 -11.24 -0.46 -19.15
CA LYS A 206 -11.10 -1.24 -20.39
C LYS A 206 -10.57 -0.42 -21.57
N ARG A 207 -10.97 0.86 -21.68
CA ARG A 207 -10.48 1.78 -22.73
C ARG A 207 -9.00 2.14 -22.53
N LEU A 208 -8.60 2.41 -21.28
CA LEU A 208 -7.19 2.69 -20.94
C LEU A 208 -6.30 1.46 -21.15
N GLU A 209 -6.78 0.26 -20.84
CA GLU A 209 -6.08 -0.99 -21.16
C GLU A 209 -5.91 -1.22 -22.67
N ALA A 210 -6.89 -0.82 -23.49
CA ALA A 210 -6.78 -0.91 -24.94
C ALA A 210 -5.74 0.07 -25.54
N ASN A 211 -5.55 1.24 -24.92
CA ASN A 211 -4.60 2.27 -25.37
C ASN A 211 -3.14 1.96 -25.00
N LYS A 212 -2.88 1.12 -23.98
CA LYS A 212 -1.53 0.64 -23.62
C LYS A 212 -0.81 -0.12 -24.75
N LYS A 213 -1.56 -0.54 -25.78
CA LYS A 213 -1.10 -1.44 -26.86
C LYS A 213 -0.21 -0.77 -27.93
N TYR A 214 -0.14 0.56 -27.95
CA TYR A 214 0.54 1.30 -29.03
C TYR A 214 1.86 1.97 -28.63
N ASP A 215 2.13 2.18 -27.34
CA ASP A 215 3.37 2.82 -26.89
C ASP A 215 3.67 2.56 -25.40
N SER A 216 4.18 1.36 -25.07
CA SER A 216 4.44 0.93 -23.69
C SER A 216 5.54 1.75 -22.99
N HIS A 217 6.49 2.30 -23.74
CA HIS A 217 7.56 3.12 -23.17
C HIS A 217 7.06 4.55 -22.92
N SER A 218 6.30 5.16 -23.83
CA SER A 218 5.77 6.52 -23.63
C SER A 218 4.62 6.61 -22.60
N PHE A 219 3.81 5.56 -22.41
CA PHE A 219 2.60 5.63 -21.58
C PHE A 219 2.85 5.89 -20.09
N PHE A 220 3.89 5.26 -19.52
CA PHE A 220 4.26 5.45 -18.10
C PHE A 220 5.21 6.63 -17.88
N ASP A 221 5.85 7.13 -18.94
CA ASP A 221 6.67 8.34 -18.91
C ASP A 221 5.82 9.62 -18.77
N VAL A 222 4.51 9.52 -18.99
CA VAL A 222 3.58 10.61 -18.69
C VAL A 222 3.42 10.73 -17.17
N TYR A 223 3.99 11.78 -16.59
CA TYR A 223 3.97 12.05 -15.15
C TYR A 223 2.56 11.92 -14.53
N LEU A 224 1.53 12.44 -15.20
CA LEU A 224 0.14 12.34 -14.77
C LEU A 224 -0.35 10.89 -14.66
N VAL A 225 0.01 10.04 -15.62
CA VAL A 225 -0.36 8.62 -15.64
C VAL A 225 0.37 7.89 -14.52
N SER A 226 1.66 8.17 -14.32
CA SER A 226 2.47 7.60 -13.23
C SER A 226 1.87 7.92 -11.85
N LEU A 227 1.48 9.18 -11.61
CA LEU A 227 0.86 9.61 -10.36
C LEU A 227 -0.45 8.84 -10.09
N TYR A 228 -1.30 8.67 -11.09
CA TYR A 228 -2.53 7.90 -10.93
C TYR A 228 -2.32 6.40 -10.79
N VAL A 229 -1.27 5.83 -11.39
CA VAL A 229 -0.88 4.43 -11.14
C VAL A 229 -0.46 4.24 -9.68
N LYS A 230 0.37 5.15 -9.13
CA LYS A 230 0.76 5.13 -7.71
C LYS A 230 -0.46 5.21 -6.80
N HIS A 231 -1.37 6.13 -7.09
CA HIS A 231 -2.63 6.28 -6.36
C HIS A 231 -3.48 5.00 -6.42
N ASP A 232 -3.66 4.41 -7.62
CA ASP A 232 -4.48 3.21 -7.79
C ASP A 232 -3.91 2.02 -7.00
N LEU A 233 -2.59 1.93 -6.86
CA LEU A 233 -1.91 0.89 -6.07
C LEU A 233 -2.12 1.01 -4.56
N VAL A 234 -2.64 2.14 -4.06
CA VAL A 234 -2.97 2.34 -2.63
C VAL A 234 -4.48 2.31 -2.39
N LEU A 235 -5.30 1.92 -3.37
CA LEU A 235 -6.73 1.72 -3.16
C LEU A 235 -7.01 0.34 -2.53
N LEU A 236 -7.83 0.30 -1.48
CA LEU A 236 -8.08 -0.90 -0.68
C LEU A 236 -8.67 -2.06 -1.50
N GLU A 237 -9.52 -1.75 -2.48
CA GLU A 237 -10.12 -2.74 -3.39
C GLU A 237 -9.24 -3.11 -4.60
N ASN A 238 -8.05 -2.53 -4.69
CA ASN A 238 -7.14 -2.63 -5.83
C ASN A 238 -5.74 -3.12 -5.41
N GLN A 239 -5.69 -4.05 -4.45
CA GLN A 239 -4.44 -4.48 -3.83
C GLN A 239 -3.86 -5.76 -4.46
N ILE A 240 -2.53 -5.85 -4.45
CA ILE A 240 -1.77 -7.07 -4.67
C ILE A 240 -1.27 -7.55 -3.30
N PRO A 241 -1.50 -8.82 -2.92
CA PRO A 241 -0.95 -9.35 -1.68
C PRO A 241 0.57 -9.21 -1.65
N PHE A 242 1.14 -8.72 -0.54
CA PHE A 242 2.54 -8.31 -0.52
C PHE A 242 3.51 -9.46 -0.79
N PHE A 243 3.18 -10.68 -0.33
CA PHE A 243 4.01 -11.87 -0.61
C PHE A 243 4.18 -12.12 -2.11
N VAL A 244 3.17 -11.80 -2.95
CA VAL A 244 3.30 -11.92 -4.42
C VAL A 244 4.33 -10.94 -4.93
N LEU A 245 4.34 -9.71 -4.40
CA LEU A 245 5.32 -8.69 -4.75
C LEU A 245 6.72 -9.08 -4.29
N GLU A 246 6.85 -9.68 -3.10
CA GLU A 246 8.12 -10.20 -2.60
C GLU A 246 8.68 -11.29 -3.51
N ASP A 247 7.83 -12.25 -3.88
CA ASP A 247 8.21 -13.34 -4.75
C ASP A 247 8.61 -12.82 -6.14
N LEU A 248 7.83 -11.90 -6.72
CA LEU A 248 8.19 -11.24 -7.98
C LEU A 248 9.52 -10.47 -7.87
N PHE A 249 9.71 -9.71 -6.79
CA PHE A 249 10.93 -8.95 -6.53
C PHE A 249 12.16 -9.86 -6.42
N ARG A 250 12.02 -10.99 -5.70
CA ARG A 250 13.07 -12.02 -5.55
C ARG A 250 13.45 -12.65 -6.89
N CYS A 251 12.47 -12.89 -7.75
CA CYS A 251 12.68 -13.50 -9.07
C CYS A 251 13.14 -12.49 -10.14
N THR A 252 13.17 -11.19 -9.86
CA THR A 252 13.47 -10.14 -10.85
C THR A 252 14.54 -9.17 -10.36
N ILE A 253 14.15 -8.14 -9.62
CA ILE A 253 14.99 -6.99 -9.28
C ILE A 253 16.12 -7.38 -8.32
N SER A 254 15.89 -8.27 -7.36
CA SER A 254 16.95 -8.65 -6.41
C SER A 254 18.10 -9.41 -7.06
N LEU A 255 17.89 -9.99 -8.25
CA LEU A 255 18.94 -10.64 -9.03
C LEU A 255 19.92 -9.62 -9.63
N ILE A 256 19.44 -8.41 -9.89
CA ILE A 256 20.21 -7.30 -10.48
C ILE A 256 20.75 -6.39 -9.37
N GLU A 257 19.93 -6.06 -8.38
CA GLU A 257 20.26 -5.14 -7.29
C GLU A 257 20.20 -5.84 -5.92
N ARG A 258 21.30 -6.50 -5.54
CA ARG A 258 21.37 -7.36 -4.33
C ARG A 258 21.15 -6.63 -2.99
N ASN A 259 21.33 -5.32 -2.95
CA ASN A 259 21.21 -4.52 -1.72
C ASN A 259 19.88 -3.76 -1.62
N LEU A 260 19.01 -3.85 -2.63
CA LEU A 260 17.71 -3.18 -2.63
C LEU A 260 16.69 -4.06 -1.89
N SER A 261 15.88 -3.45 -1.02
CA SER A 261 14.73 -4.12 -0.42
C SER A 261 13.44 -3.75 -1.14
N LEU A 262 12.50 -4.68 -1.24
CA LEU A 262 11.19 -4.41 -1.84
C LEU A 262 10.48 -3.26 -1.11
N VAL A 263 10.53 -3.24 0.23
CA VAL A 263 9.94 -2.17 1.04
C VAL A 263 10.50 -0.82 0.63
N LYS A 264 11.84 -0.69 0.53
CA LYS A 264 12.47 0.57 0.13
C LYS A 264 12.04 0.98 -1.28
N LEU A 265 12.04 0.05 -2.23
CA LEU A 265 11.60 0.30 -3.61
C LEU A 265 10.14 0.79 -3.67
N VAL A 266 9.24 0.15 -2.91
CA VAL A 266 7.82 0.54 -2.86
C VAL A 266 7.65 1.92 -2.24
N LEU A 267 8.34 2.22 -1.13
CA LEU A 267 8.22 3.53 -0.48
C LEU A 267 8.80 4.66 -1.33
N GLU A 268 9.95 4.46 -1.96
CA GLU A 268 10.52 5.42 -2.92
C GLU A 268 9.58 5.66 -4.11
N PHE A 269 8.92 4.60 -4.60
CA PHE A 269 7.94 4.71 -5.68
C PHE A 269 6.69 5.51 -5.26
N LEU A 270 6.22 5.37 -4.01
CA LEU A 270 5.04 6.04 -3.49
C LEU A 270 5.29 7.44 -2.92
N GLU A 271 6.53 7.90 -2.83
CA GLU A 271 6.87 9.20 -2.22
C GLU A 271 6.15 10.38 -2.89
N ASP A 272 5.96 10.35 -4.22
CA ASP A 272 5.25 11.41 -4.95
C ASP A 272 3.77 11.57 -4.57
N ILE A 273 3.16 10.53 -3.98
CA ILE A 273 1.76 10.58 -3.51
C ILE A 273 1.67 10.73 -1.99
N ASN A 274 2.80 10.86 -1.29
CA ASN A 274 2.83 11.16 0.14
C ASN A 274 2.38 12.62 0.32
N PRO A 275 1.25 12.89 1.00
CA PRO A 275 0.77 14.26 1.14
C PRO A 275 1.54 15.05 2.21
N PHE A 276 2.52 14.45 2.88
CA PHE A 276 3.29 15.07 3.97
C PHE A 276 4.71 15.45 3.53
N SER A 277 5.29 16.48 4.18
CA SER A 277 6.66 16.91 3.88
C SER A 277 7.75 15.95 4.38
N ASP A 278 7.42 15.06 5.31
CA ASP A 278 8.35 14.10 5.87
C ASP A 278 8.42 12.85 4.99
N GLU A 279 9.64 12.41 4.65
CA GLU A 279 9.89 11.26 3.77
C GLU A 279 9.38 9.93 4.35
N LEU A 280 8.74 9.09 3.52
CA LEU A 280 8.29 7.76 3.92
C LEU A 280 9.46 6.85 4.28
N VAL A 281 10.55 6.94 3.50
CA VAL A 281 11.76 6.11 3.64
C VAL A 281 12.47 6.36 4.98
N ALA A 282 12.31 7.55 5.58
CA ALA A 282 12.83 7.85 6.90
C ALA A 282 12.08 7.11 8.03
N ASN A 283 10.91 6.55 7.73
CA ASN A 283 10.01 5.86 8.67
C ASN A 283 9.79 4.39 8.27
N ILE A 284 10.82 3.73 7.72
CA ILE A 284 10.75 2.29 7.43
C ILE A 284 10.49 1.52 8.75
N PRO A 285 9.42 0.71 8.81
CA PRO A 285 9.16 -0.14 9.97
C PRO A 285 10.35 -1.05 10.26
N THR A 286 10.83 -1.07 11.51
CA THR A 286 12.07 -1.73 11.94
C THR A 286 11.99 -3.26 12.02
N ALA A 287 10.87 -3.88 11.64
CA ALA A 287 10.65 -5.31 11.80
C ALA A 287 10.14 -5.97 10.51
N ASP A 288 10.65 -7.19 10.30
CA ASP A 288 10.22 -8.25 9.38
C ASP A 288 8.76 -8.63 9.65
N THR A 289 7.86 -7.67 9.42
CA THR A 289 6.44 -7.76 9.75
C THR A 289 5.68 -8.15 8.50
N ASP A 290 4.88 -9.19 8.64
CA ASP A 290 3.98 -9.67 7.58
C ASP A 290 3.13 -8.49 7.07
N HIS A 291 3.35 -8.10 5.82
CA HIS A 291 2.62 -7.04 5.16
C HIS A 291 1.48 -7.68 4.37
N ASP A 292 0.23 -7.28 4.61
CA ASP A 292 -0.90 -7.83 3.85
C ASP A 292 -0.80 -7.42 2.37
N HIS A 293 -0.53 -6.14 2.11
CA HIS A 293 -0.42 -5.51 0.79
C HIS A 293 0.22 -4.11 0.91
N ILE A 294 0.39 -3.41 -0.22
CA ILE A 294 1.03 -2.08 -0.32
C ILE A 294 0.40 -1.06 0.63
N LEU A 295 -0.93 -0.94 0.64
CA LEU A 295 -1.63 -0.01 1.52
C LEU A 295 -1.39 -0.33 3.02
N GLY A 296 -1.24 -1.60 3.39
CA GLY A 296 -0.91 -2.00 4.76
C GLY A 296 0.54 -1.68 5.14
N LEU A 297 1.48 -1.73 4.20
CA LEU A 297 2.84 -1.20 4.40
C LEU A 297 2.81 0.32 4.61
N LEU A 298 2.08 1.03 3.75
CA LEU A 298 1.97 2.49 3.81
C LEU A 298 1.35 2.97 5.14
N GLN A 299 0.31 2.29 5.63
CA GLN A 299 -0.31 2.60 6.92
C GLN A 299 0.70 2.57 8.08
N ARG A 300 1.65 1.63 8.05
CA ARG A 300 2.67 1.49 9.09
C ARG A 300 3.70 2.61 9.09
N CYS A 301 4.00 3.22 7.94
CA CYS A 301 4.91 4.37 7.86
C CYS A 301 4.38 5.60 8.63
N TYR A 302 3.07 5.69 8.82
CA TYR A 302 2.43 6.76 9.59
C TYR A 302 2.27 6.44 11.09
N HIS A 303 2.69 5.25 11.52
CA HIS A 303 2.62 4.83 12.92
C HIS A 303 3.80 5.40 13.74
N PRO A 304 3.62 5.76 15.02
CA PRO A 304 4.74 6.16 15.87
C PRO A 304 5.71 5.00 16.14
N MET A 305 7.02 5.20 15.97
CA MET A 305 8.04 4.17 16.19
C MET A 305 8.02 3.57 17.61
N ASP A 306 7.58 4.33 18.62
CA ASP A 306 7.62 3.95 20.03
C ASP A 306 6.39 3.12 20.48
N ALA A 307 5.38 2.93 19.62
CA ALA A 307 4.11 2.30 20.02
C ALA A 307 4.13 0.75 19.98
N ALA A 308 5.22 0.14 19.51
CA ALA A 308 5.38 -1.32 19.42
C ALA A 308 5.40 -2.08 20.78
N GLY A 309 5.30 -1.39 21.91
CA GLY A 309 5.34 -1.99 23.25
C GLY A 309 4.21 -1.60 24.21
N THR A 310 3.24 -0.79 23.77
CA THR A 310 2.14 -0.37 24.68
C THR A 310 0.96 -1.30 24.45
N SER A 311 0.59 -2.06 25.49
CA SER A 311 -0.63 -2.87 25.52
C SER A 311 -1.83 -2.07 25.00
N LEU A 312 -2.70 -2.75 24.24
CA LEU A 312 -3.99 -2.22 23.78
C LEU A 312 -4.63 -1.41 24.92
N PRO A 313 -4.92 -0.11 24.72
CA PRO A 313 -5.67 0.63 25.69
C PRO A 313 -7.00 -0.09 25.92
N ASP A 314 -7.30 -0.35 27.19
CA ASP A 314 -8.63 -0.69 27.66
C ASP A 314 -9.65 0.21 26.93
N HIS A 315 -10.63 -0.39 26.23
CA HIS A 315 -11.62 0.27 25.36
C HIS A 315 -12.50 1.26 26.13
N LYS A 316 -11.91 2.35 26.61
CA LYS A 316 -12.61 3.49 27.18
C LYS A 316 -12.81 4.43 26.01
N GLY A 317 -14.02 4.39 25.46
CA GLY A 317 -14.44 5.31 24.42
C GLY A 317 -14.07 6.76 24.76
N LEU A 318 -14.03 7.59 23.71
CA LEU A 318 -13.59 8.97 23.76
C LEU A 318 -14.14 9.72 24.99
N ARG A 319 -13.25 10.15 25.90
CA ARG A 319 -13.63 10.81 27.15
C ARG A 319 -14.38 12.12 26.89
N GLU A 320 -15.35 12.45 27.73
CA GLU A 320 -16.21 13.66 27.61
C GLU A 320 -15.40 14.97 27.47
N ALA A 321 -14.28 15.08 28.19
CA ALA A 321 -13.37 16.22 28.08
C ALA A 321 -12.70 16.32 26.71
N ALA A 322 -12.39 15.19 26.07
CA ALA A 322 -11.85 15.14 24.72
C ALA A 322 -12.93 15.49 23.69
N VAL A 323 -14.15 14.95 23.83
CA VAL A 323 -15.31 15.31 22.99
C VAL A 323 -15.55 16.82 23.02
N THR A 324 -15.52 17.43 24.20
CA THR A 324 -15.70 18.90 24.33
C THR A 324 -14.49 19.69 23.79
N ALA A 325 -13.29 19.10 23.81
CA ALA A 325 -12.10 19.72 23.25
C ALA A 325 -12.08 19.70 21.72
N LEU A 326 -12.78 18.75 21.10
CA LEU A 326 -12.87 18.61 19.65
C LEU A 326 -13.78 19.65 18.99
N SER A 327 -14.52 20.43 19.78
CA SER A 327 -15.40 21.50 19.27
C SER A 327 -14.66 22.80 18.88
N TYR A 328 -13.33 22.87 18.99
CA TYR A 328 -12.57 24.09 18.71
C TYR A 328 -11.96 24.09 17.31
N SER A 329 -12.40 25.01 16.46
CA SER A 329 -11.86 25.19 15.11
C SER A 329 -10.54 25.97 15.09
N ALA A 330 -9.81 25.96 13.97
CA ALA A 330 -8.58 26.73 13.83
C ALA A 330 -8.79 28.24 14.01
N ALA A 331 -9.93 28.78 13.57
CA ALA A 331 -10.31 30.18 13.76
C ALA A 331 -10.58 30.49 15.24
N ASP A 332 -11.25 29.60 15.98
CA ASP A 332 -11.44 29.76 17.43
C ASP A 332 -10.11 29.83 18.17
N LEU A 333 -9.21 28.90 17.86
CA LEU A 333 -7.87 28.85 18.46
C LEU A 333 -7.04 30.08 18.09
N SER A 334 -7.10 30.53 16.83
CA SER A 334 -6.43 31.76 16.38
C SER A 334 -6.97 33.01 17.08
N ARG A 335 -8.29 33.09 17.30
CA ARG A 335 -8.94 34.17 18.07
C ARG A 335 -8.49 34.16 19.54
N ALA A 336 -8.30 32.97 20.11
CA ALA A 336 -7.76 32.76 21.45
C ALA A 336 -6.25 33.07 21.56
N GLY A 337 -5.56 33.36 20.45
CA GLY A 337 -4.14 33.73 20.44
C GLY A 337 -3.17 32.57 20.17
N VAL A 338 -3.69 31.39 19.83
CA VAL A 338 -2.89 30.23 19.42
C VAL A 338 -2.32 30.46 18.03
N LYS A 339 -1.05 30.10 17.84
CA LYS A 339 -0.41 30.02 16.53
C LYS A 339 -0.34 28.58 16.05
N PHE A 340 -0.45 28.38 14.74
CA PHE A 340 -0.10 27.12 14.10
C PHE A 340 1.34 27.19 13.59
N ALA A 341 2.07 26.09 13.63
CA ALA A 341 3.44 26.03 13.13
C ALA A 341 3.81 24.60 12.67
N PRO A 342 4.73 24.45 11.70
CA PRO A 342 5.20 23.14 11.27
C PRO A 342 5.88 22.38 12.42
N ASN A 343 5.48 21.13 12.62
CA ASN A 343 6.20 20.23 13.50
C ASN A 343 7.48 19.74 12.79
N LYS A 344 8.63 19.88 13.44
CA LYS A 344 9.94 19.42 12.93
C LYS A 344 10.44 18.18 13.67
N ASN A 345 9.63 17.63 14.58
CA ASN A 345 10.00 16.48 15.39
C ASN A 345 9.91 15.20 14.54
N LYS A 346 10.99 14.42 14.48
CA LYS A 346 11.11 13.22 13.65
C LYS A 346 10.60 11.93 14.30
N LYS A 347 9.72 12.00 15.30
CA LYS A 347 9.21 10.80 15.99
C LYS A 347 8.19 10.02 15.16
N SER A 348 7.37 10.74 14.39
CA SER A 348 6.35 10.18 13.49
C SER A 348 5.84 11.29 12.58
N ILE A 349 5.52 10.95 11.33
CA ILE A 349 4.99 11.86 10.32
C ILE A 349 3.72 12.56 10.83
N LEU A 350 2.84 11.87 11.57
CA LEU A 350 1.56 12.43 12.00
C LEU A 350 1.62 13.13 13.36
N THR A 351 2.80 13.46 13.88
CA THR A 351 2.93 14.00 15.24
C THR A 351 2.32 15.40 15.37
N MET A 352 1.39 15.57 16.33
CA MET A 352 0.90 16.89 16.76
C MET A 352 1.33 17.19 18.19
N GLU A 353 1.68 18.44 18.47
CA GLU A 353 2.10 18.89 19.80
C GLU A 353 1.52 20.28 20.11
N PHE A 354 0.94 20.47 21.30
CA PHE A 354 0.57 21.79 21.78
C PHE A 354 1.58 22.26 22.83
N LYS A 355 2.13 23.45 22.68
CA LYS A 355 3.09 24.04 23.63
C LYS A 355 2.60 25.39 24.13
N VAL A 356 2.52 25.51 25.45
CA VAL A 356 2.24 26.76 26.15
C VAL A 356 3.54 27.27 26.80
N PRO A 357 3.95 28.53 26.59
CA PRO A 357 5.13 29.11 27.26
C PRO A 357 5.02 29.08 28.79
N ARG A 358 6.13 28.80 29.49
CA ARG A 358 6.17 28.61 30.96
C ARG A 358 5.90 29.87 31.80
N LEU A 359 6.12 31.08 31.27
CA LEU A 359 5.78 32.34 31.96
C LEU A 359 4.53 32.95 31.33
N SER A 360 3.37 32.52 31.80
CA SER A 360 2.03 32.90 31.32
C SER A 360 1.54 34.27 31.82
N PHE A 361 2.35 35.02 32.58
CA PHE A 361 1.95 36.32 33.17
C PHE A 361 2.14 37.53 32.24
N HIS A 362 2.73 37.37 31.06
CA HIS A 362 2.96 38.48 30.13
C HIS A 362 2.70 38.07 28.67
N CYS A 363 1.44 38.19 28.24
CA CYS A 363 0.98 37.92 26.87
C CYS A 363 1.62 38.83 25.79
N PHE A 364 2.47 39.78 26.18
CA PHE A 364 3.12 40.74 25.28
C PHE A 364 4.61 40.46 24.99
N SER A 365 5.32 39.60 25.74
CA SER A 365 6.79 39.46 25.52
C SER A 365 7.44 38.08 25.70
N MET A 366 6.75 36.96 25.96
CA MET A 366 7.40 35.64 26.08
C MET A 366 6.61 34.52 25.41
N GLY A 367 6.80 34.36 24.10
CA GLY A 367 6.25 33.26 23.30
C GLY A 367 4.72 33.27 23.14
N LYS A 368 4.20 32.77 22.03
CA LYS A 368 2.76 32.54 21.86
C LYS A 368 2.47 31.04 22.01
N PRO A 369 1.33 30.65 22.60
CA PRO A 369 0.91 29.27 22.61
C PRO A 369 0.83 28.79 21.16
N THR A 370 1.48 27.66 20.89
CA THR A 370 1.68 27.19 19.52
C THR A 370 1.26 25.74 19.42
N PHE A 371 0.40 25.47 18.44
CA PHE A 371 -0.03 24.15 18.03
C PHE A 371 0.81 23.72 16.82
N PHE A 372 1.68 22.72 17.04
CA PHE A 372 2.56 22.15 16.05
C PHE A 372 1.88 20.96 15.38
N MET A 373 1.91 20.94 14.05
CA MET A 373 1.25 19.94 13.22
C MET A 373 2.14 19.59 12.02
N PRO A 374 1.99 18.40 11.45
CA PRO A 374 2.75 18.03 10.26
C PRO A 374 2.30 18.87 9.06
N VAL A 375 3.26 19.16 8.18
CA VAL A 375 2.97 19.93 6.96
C VAL A 375 2.24 19.02 5.99
N LEU A 376 1.03 19.42 5.62
CA LEU A 376 0.15 18.69 4.71
C LEU A 376 -0.04 19.48 3.41
N THR A 377 0.20 18.81 2.29
CA THR A 377 -0.13 19.28 0.94
C THR A 377 -1.39 18.59 0.47
N ILE A 378 -2.41 19.36 0.12
CA ILE A 378 -3.66 18.82 -0.43
C ILE A 378 -3.65 18.88 -1.93
N GLU A 379 -3.92 17.72 -2.53
CA GLU A 379 -4.07 17.45 -3.95
C GLU A 379 -5.41 16.75 -4.22
N ASP A 380 -5.76 16.61 -5.50
CA ASP A 380 -7.00 15.95 -5.96
C ASP A 380 -7.18 14.51 -5.44
N TYR A 381 -6.09 13.84 -5.08
CA TYR A 381 -6.10 12.46 -4.59
C TYR A 381 -6.15 12.35 -3.06
N THR A 382 -5.99 13.46 -2.31
CA THR A 382 -5.83 13.44 -0.85
C THR A 382 -7.03 12.84 -0.13
N GLU A 383 -8.27 13.13 -0.54
CA GLU A 383 -9.47 12.53 0.08
C GLU A 383 -9.46 11.00 -0.10
N SER A 384 -9.17 10.55 -1.32
CA SER A 384 -9.08 9.14 -1.67
C SER A 384 -8.00 8.43 -0.87
N PHE A 385 -6.81 9.03 -0.79
CA PHE A 385 -5.69 8.53 0.00
C PHE A 385 -6.07 8.28 1.46
N PHE A 386 -6.62 9.30 2.15
CA PHE A 386 -7.02 9.14 3.55
C PHE A 386 -8.16 8.15 3.72
N ARG A 387 -9.18 8.19 2.87
CA ARG A 387 -10.34 7.27 2.96
C ARG A 387 -9.97 5.80 2.82
N ASN A 388 -8.99 5.47 1.98
CA ASN A 388 -8.52 4.08 1.84
C ASN A 388 -7.72 3.62 3.06
N LEU A 389 -6.84 4.47 3.59
CA LEU A 389 -6.10 4.18 4.83
C LEU A 389 -7.04 4.05 6.03
N ILE A 390 -8.03 4.94 6.15
CA ILE A 390 -9.07 4.88 7.20
C ILE A 390 -9.89 3.59 7.05
N ALA A 391 -10.37 3.27 5.84
CA ALA A 391 -11.11 2.03 5.61
C ALA A 391 -10.29 0.80 6.02
N TYR A 392 -8.99 0.79 5.72
CA TYR A 392 -8.09 -0.27 6.15
C TYR A 392 -7.95 -0.34 7.69
N GLU A 393 -7.81 0.78 8.40
CA GLU A 393 -7.79 0.81 9.87
C GLU A 393 -9.12 0.34 10.49
N GLN A 394 -10.27 0.66 9.86
CA GLN A 394 -11.59 0.26 10.33
C GLN A 394 -11.85 -1.25 10.14
N LEU A 395 -11.32 -1.84 9.07
CA LEU A 395 -11.47 -3.26 8.76
C LEU A 395 -10.47 -4.16 9.48
N THR A 396 -9.41 -3.59 10.06
CA THR A 396 -8.36 -4.34 10.76
C THR A 396 -8.28 -3.90 12.23
N PRO A 397 -9.10 -4.49 13.13
CA PRO A 397 -9.21 -4.03 14.53
C PRO A 397 -7.93 -4.10 15.36
N ALA A 398 -6.96 -4.93 14.94
CA ALA A 398 -5.66 -5.05 15.60
C ALA A 398 -4.72 -3.86 15.32
N ASN A 399 -5.02 -3.05 14.29
CA ASN A 399 -4.20 -1.90 13.92
C ASN A 399 -4.57 -0.68 14.76
N SER A 400 -3.56 0.12 15.12
CA SER A 400 -3.81 1.42 15.72
C SER A 400 -4.47 2.37 14.73
N LYS A 401 -5.42 3.17 15.22
CA LYS A 401 -6.25 4.10 14.44
C LYS A 401 -5.64 5.49 14.33
N HIS A 402 -4.32 5.58 14.10
CA HIS A 402 -3.62 6.86 14.10
C HIS A 402 -4.00 7.73 12.90
N ILE A 403 -4.17 7.14 11.72
CA ILE A 403 -4.55 7.90 10.51
C ILE A 403 -5.98 8.40 10.66
N THR A 404 -6.87 7.55 11.16
CA THR A 404 -8.25 7.93 11.52
C THR A 404 -8.26 9.05 12.56
N SER A 405 -7.43 8.96 13.60
CA SER A 405 -7.29 10.03 14.61
C SER A 405 -6.81 11.34 13.99
N TYR A 406 -5.85 11.28 13.07
CA TYR A 406 -5.31 12.46 12.39
C TYR A 406 -6.38 13.10 11.51
N ALA A 407 -7.06 12.30 10.68
CA ALA A 407 -8.13 12.78 9.83
C ALA A 407 -9.23 13.47 10.65
N PHE A 408 -9.62 12.86 11.76
CA PHE A 408 -10.65 13.42 12.65
C PHE A 408 -10.19 14.70 13.36
N ALA A 409 -8.92 14.79 13.75
CA ALA A 409 -8.33 16.02 14.26
C ALA A 409 -8.36 17.15 13.22
N MET A 410 -8.06 16.84 11.95
CA MET A 410 -8.09 17.80 10.86
C MET A 410 -9.51 18.25 10.52
N ASP A 411 -10.48 17.31 10.49
CA ASP A 411 -11.91 17.58 10.36
C ASP A 411 -12.39 18.61 11.40
N CYS A 412 -12.06 18.39 12.68
CA CYS A 412 -12.41 19.33 13.75
C CYS A 412 -11.74 20.71 13.61
N LEU A 413 -10.49 20.76 13.14
CA LEU A 413 -9.74 22.01 13.03
C LEU A 413 -10.11 22.83 11.78
N LEU A 414 -10.53 22.18 10.70
CA LEU A 414 -10.67 22.77 9.36
C LEU A 414 -12.11 22.73 8.82
N ASP A 415 -13.09 22.89 9.72
CA ASP A 415 -14.53 22.81 9.43
C ASP A 415 -15.03 23.87 8.42
N SER A 416 -14.45 25.07 8.43
CA SER A 416 -14.85 26.17 7.55
C SER A 416 -13.73 26.73 6.67
N GLN A 417 -14.12 27.48 5.63
CA GLN A 417 -13.17 28.22 4.78
C GLN A 417 -12.28 29.18 5.57
N GLU A 418 -12.81 29.82 6.63
CA GLU A 418 -12.01 30.70 7.48
C GLU A 418 -10.90 29.91 8.18
N ASP A 419 -11.22 28.72 8.70
CA ASP A 419 -10.27 27.86 9.39
C ASP A 419 -9.10 27.48 8.47
N VAL A 420 -9.42 27.01 7.27
CA VAL A 420 -8.43 26.68 6.23
C VAL A 420 -7.55 27.89 5.91
N HIS A 421 -8.14 29.08 5.75
CA HIS A 421 -7.37 30.31 5.51
C HIS A 421 -6.39 30.64 6.66
N LYS A 422 -6.78 30.44 7.93
CA LYS A 422 -5.87 30.68 9.07
C LYS A 422 -4.68 29.73 9.05
N VAL A 423 -4.90 28.46 8.72
CA VAL A 423 -3.84 27.45 8.75
C VAL A 423 -2.92 27.57 7.54
N ILE A 424 -3.41 27.93 6.34
CA ILE A 424 -2.56 28.24 5.17
C ILE A 424 -1.52 29.32 5.52
N GLY A 425 -1.95 30.40 6.17
CA GLY A 425 -1.05 31.50 6.57
C GLY A 425 0.08 31.10 7.53
N SER A 426 -0.03 29.93 8.16
CA SER A 426 0.98 29.38 9.07
C SER A 426 2.00 28.44 8.41
N LYS A 427 1.86 28.18 7.10
CA LYS A 427 2.71 27.25 6.32
C LYS A 427 2.67 25.79 6.79
N VAL A 428 1.67 25.41 7.58
CA VAL A 428 1.42 23.99 7.90
C VAL A 428 0.58 23.31 6.84
N PHE A 429 -0.03 24.10 5.96
CA PHE A 429 -1.01 23.61 5.01
C PHE A 429 -0.81 24.27 3.66
N ILE A 430 -0.66 23.44 2.63
CA ILE A 430 -0.51 23.86 1.24
C ILE A 430 -1.74 23.35 0.48
N ASN A 431 -2.52 24.26 -0.09
CA ASN A 431 -3.76 23.92 -0.78
C ASN A 431 -3.59 24.02 -2.30
N ASN A 432 -3.60 22.88 -2.99
CA ASN A 432 -3.54 22.82 -4.46
C ASN A 432 -4.89 22.47 -5.12
N LEU A 433 -6.00 22.38 -4.36
CA LEU A 433 -7.35 22.12 -4.92
C LEU A 433 -7.97 23.30 -5.66
N GLY A 434 -7.42 24.51 -5.48
CA GLY A 434 -7.89 25.73 -6.15
C GLY A 434 -8.68 26.69 -5.27
N SER A 435 -9.43 26.19 -4.28
CA SER A 435 -10.13 27.04 -3.31
C SER A 435 -10.07 26.51 -1.87
N THR A 436 -10.21 27.40 -0.90
CA THR A 436 -10.33 27.02 0.53
C THR A 436 -11.63 26.30 0.84
N LYS A 437 -12.66 26.50 0.02
CA LYS A 437 -13.94 25.80 0.12
C LYS A 437 -13.79 24.32 -0.20
N GLU A 438 -13.13 23.99 -1.31
CA GLU A 438 -12.89 22.60 -1.68
C GLU A 438 -12.04 21.88 -0.62
N ALA A 439 -11.07 22.59 -0.02
CA ALA A 439 -10.28 22.05 1.08
C ALA A 439 -11.10 21.79 2.36
N SER A 440 -11.99 22.70 2.78
CA SER A 440 -12.86 22.45 3.94
C SER A 440 -13.87 21.34 3.65
N ASP A 441 -14.46 21.33 2.45
CA ASP A 441 -15.42 20.29 2.03
C ASP A 441 -14.76 18.91 2.02
N LEU A 442 -13.48 18.81 1.61
CA LEU A 442 -12.70 17.59 1.65
C LEU A 442 -12.60 17.03 3.09
N PHE A 443 -12.18 17.82 4.07
CA PHE A 443 -12.03 17.32 5.46
C PHE A 443 -13.36 16.92 6.08
N ASN A 444 -14.38 17.77 5.89
CA ASN A 444 -15.75 17.51 6.31
C ASN A 444 -16.32 16.23 5.70
N ASN A 445 -15.77 15.77 4.58
CA ASN A 445 -16.14 14.50 3.96
C ASN A 445 -15.32 13.33 4.47
N ILE A 446 -13.99 13.46 4.67
CA ILE A 446 -13.08 12.34 5.01
C ILE A 446 -13.60 11.50 6.19
N CYS A 447 -14.13 12.14 7.23
CA CYS A 447 -14.58 11.48 8.45
C CYS A 447 -16.07 11.10 8.48
N LYS A 448 -16.84 11.37 7.43
CA LYS A 448 -18.24 10.92 7.34
C LYS A 448 -18.34 9.41 7.35
N GLU A 449 -19.22 8.88 8.21
CA GLU A 449 -19.45 7.45 8.45
C GLU A 449 -18.22 6.68 8.99
N VAL A 450 -17.25 7.39 9.55
CA VAL A 450 -16.05 6.80 10.18
C VAL A 450 -16.23 6.72 11.69
N THR A 451 -15.84 5.60 12.31
CA THR A 451 -15.91 5.44 13.77
C THR A 451 -14.57 5.80 14.43
N VAL A 452 -14.60 6.66 15.46
CA VAL A 452 -13.42 7.08 16.22
C VAL A 452 -13.58 6.66 17.67
N ASN A 453 -13.19 5.43 17.99
CA ASN A 453 -13.25 4.92 19.37
C ASN A 453 -12.02 5.28 20.19
N ASP A 454 -10.86 5.36 19.52
CA ASP A 454 -9.55 5.62 20.11
C ASP A 454 -8.95 6.85 19.43
N PHE A 455 -8.69 7.91 20.21
CA PHE A 455 -8.18 9.17 19.68
C PHE A 455 -6.75 9.42 20.15
N SER A 456 -5.81 9.33 19.20
CA SER A 456 -4.36 9.37 19.45
C SER A 456 -3.86 10.66 20.07
N TYR A 457 -4.62 11.75 19.91
CA TYR A 457 -4.21 13.08 20.35
C TYR A 457 -5.02 13.58 21.56
N GLU A 458 -5.62 12.67 22.35
CA GLU A 458 -6.46 13.03 23.49
C GLU A 458 -5.77 14.00 24.45
N GLU A 459 -4.48 13.77 24.72
CA GLU A 459 -3.70 14.60 25.63
C GLU A 459 -3.46 16.01 25.07
N GLN A 460 -3.11 16.14 23.79
CA GLN A 460 -2.92 17.42 23.12
C GLN A 460 -4.22 18.23 23.13
N TRP A 461 -5.36 17.58 22.88
CA TRP A 461 -6.68 18.24 22.90
C TRP A 461 -7.11 18.65 24.31
N LYS A 462 -6.79 17.85 25.35
CA LYS A 462 -6.98 18.27 26.74
C LYS A 462 -6.18 19.53 27.08
N GLN A 463 -4.93 19.61 26.62
CA GLN A 463 -4.10 20.80 26.86
C GLN A 463 -4.67 22.04 26.15
N VAL A 464 -5.13 21.88 24.90
CA VAL A 464 -5.82 22.95 24.16
C VAL A 464 -7.09 23.39 24.91
N HIS A 465 -7.90 22.44 25.37
CA HIS A 465 -9.13 22.72 26.11
C HIS A 465 -8.86 23.46 27.42
N ASN A 466 -7.89 23.00 28.20
CA ASN A 466 -7.48 23.63 29.46
C ASN A 466 -6.97 25.05 29.23
N TYR A 467 -6.19 25.26 28.17
CA TYR A 467 -5.76 26.59 27.77
C TYR A 467 -6.97 27.46 27.42
N TYR A 468 -7.84 27.01 26.50
CA TYR A 468 -8.97 27.80 26.01
C TYR A 468 -9.95 28.21 27.13
N LYS A 469 -10.22 27.32 28.10
CA LYS A 469 -11.04 27.63 29.28
C LYS A 469 -10.37 28.58 30.28
N GLY A 470 -9.05 28.73 30.19
CA GLY A 470 -8.26 29.60 31.06
C GLY A 470 -8.67 31.07 30.98
N TYR A 471 -8.18 31.85 31.95
CA TYR A 471 -8.47 33.28 32.04
C TYR A 471 -7.90 34.07 30.86
N TRP A 472 -6.63 33.81 30.51
CA TRP A 472 -5.91 34.61 29.52
C TRP A 472 -6.51 34.55 28.10
N PRO A 473 -6.93 33.40 27.55
CA PRO A 473 -7.40 33.37 26.16
C PRO A 473 -8.71 34.13 25.94
N LYS A 474 -9.61 34.10 26.91
CA LYS A 474 -10.84 34.93 26.90
C LYS A 474 -10.52 36.41 26.86
N ASN A 475 -9.58 36.85 27.69
CA ASN A 475 -9.15 38.24 27.75
C ASN A 475 -8.36 38.67 26.49
N VAL A 476 -7.49 37.81 25.95
CA VAL A 476 -6.79 38.08 24.69
C VAL A 476 -7.75 38.22 23.53
N ALA A 477 -8.74 37.32 23.41
CA ALA A 477 -9.78 37.41 22.39
C ALA A 477 -10.60 38.70 22.52
N PHE A 478 -11.00 39.06 23.74
CA PHE A 478 -11.70 40.31 24.04
C PHE A 478 -10.86 41.54 23.66
N LEU A 479 -9.62 41.61 24.14
CA LEU A 479 -8.72 42.73 23.85
C LEU A 479 -8.47 42.88 22.35
N ARG A 480 -8.25 41.76 21.64
CA ARG A 480 -8.03 41.77 20.19
C ARG A 480 -9.24 42.33 19.43
N ARG A 481 -10.44 41.88 19.81
CA ARG A 481 -11.69 42.34 19.20
C ARG A 481 -11.96 43.83 19.45
N THR A 482 -11.72 44.30 20.68
CA THR A 482 -12.13 45.64 21.12
C THR A 482 -11.09 46.72 20.79
N TYR A 483 -9.80 46.43 20.93
CA TYR A 483 -8.74 47.45 20.89
C TYR A 483 -7.73 47.29 19.75
N PHE A 484 -7.48 46.06 19.28
CA PHE A 484 -6.45 45.80 18.26
C PHE A 484 -6.99 45.69 16.83
N ASN A 485 -8.30 45.82 16.64
CA ASN A 485 -8.92 45.89 15.31
C ASN A 485 -8.92 47.31 14.72
N ASN A 486 -8.66 48.33 15.53
CA ASN A 486 -8.53 49.72 15.09
C ASN A 486 -7.19 50.29 15.56
N PRO A 487 -6.30 50.77 14.67
CA PRO A 487 -5.03 51.37 15.04
C PRO A 487 -5.15 52.51 16.06
N TRP A 488 -6.24 53.29 16.00
CA TRP A 488 -6.46 54.43 16.88
C TRP A 488 -6.78 54.04 18.32
N SER A 489 -7.51 52.95 18.54
CA SER A 489 -7.79 52.46 19.90
C SER A 489 -6.53 51.93 20.59
N LEU A 490 -5.59 51.37 19.83
CA LEU A 490 -4.29 50.96 20.37
C LEU A 490 -3.43 52.17 20.77
N ILE A 491 -3.34 53.18 19.90
CA ILE A 491 -2.60 54.42 20.20
C ILE A 491 -3.21 55.11 21.43
N GLY A 492 -4.54 55.17 21.50
CA GLY A 492 -5.25 55.69 22.66
C GLY A 492 -4.93 54.94 23.96
N LEU A 493 -4.92 53.60 23.92
CA LEU A 493 -4.55 52.77 25.07
C LEU A 493 -3.10 53.02 25.53
N LEU A 494 -2.15 53.09 24.59
CA LEU A 494 -0.74 53.36 24.89
C LEU A 494 -0.56 54.76 25.50
N ALA A 495 -1.20 55.77 24.91
CA ALA A 495 -1.18 57.14 25.44
C ALA A 495 -1.76 57.21 26.85
N ALA A 496 -2.91 56.58 27.09
CA ALA A 496 -3.54 56.54 28.42
C ALA A 496 -2.66 55.82 29.45
N THR A 497 -2.01 54.72 29.06
CA THR A 497 -1.12 53.96 29.95
C THR A 497 0.14 54.75 30.29
N LEU A 498 0.74 55.43 29.30
CA LEU A 498 1.90 56.30 29.50
C LEU A 498 1.55 57.47 30.42
N LEU A 499 0.42 58.14 30.16
CA LEU A 499 -0.07 59.23 31.01
C LEU A 499 -0.28 58.73 32.45
N PHE A 500 -0.92 57.59 32.63
CA PHE A 500 -1.13 56.99 33.96
C PHE A 500 0.20 56.72 34.68
N ALA A 501 1.17 56.10 34.01
CA ALA A 501 2.49 55.82 34.57
C ALA A 501 3.24 57.11 34.96
N LEU A 502 3.18 58.14 34.11
CA LEU A 502 3.72 59.47 34.43
C LEU A 502 3.03 60.08 35.64
N THR A 503 1.72 59.91 35.78
CA THR A 503 0.96 60.44 36.93
C THR A 503 1.35 59.74 38.23
N VAL A 504 1.54 58.41 38.19
CA VAL A 504 2.03 57.63 39.33
C VAL A 504 3.45 58.05 39.72
N ALA A 505 4.35 58.21 38.75
CA ALA A 505 5.71 58.66 38.98
C ALA A 505 5.74 60.07 39.58
N GLN A 506 4.98 61.01 39.02
CA GLN A 506 4.82 62.36 39.54
C GLN A 506 4.33 62.34 40.98
N THR A 507 3.31 61.53 41.30
CA THR A 507 2.77 61.40 42.65
C THR A 507 3.81 60.83 43.61
N TYR A 508 4.56 59.82 43.18
CA TYR A 508 5.65 59.23 43.98
C TYR A 508 6.74 60.25 44.31
N PHE A 509 7.24 60.98 43.31
CA PHE A 509 8.22 62.03 43.54
C PHE A 509 7.66 63.16 44.40
N THR A 510 6.39 63.52 44.25
CA THR A 510 5.76 64.56 45.09
C THR A 510 5.69 64.16 46.57
N ILE A 511 5.52 62.86 46.88
CA ILE A 511 5.40 62.36 48.26
C ILE A 511 6.78 62.07 48.89
N TYR A 512 7.75 61.58 48.10
CA TYR A 512 9.02 61.05 48.62
C TYR A 512 10.25 61.91 48.31
N HIS A 513 10.11 63.08 47.68
CA HIS A 513 11.22 64.03 47.63
C HIS A 513 11.41 64.67 49.02
N PRO A 514 12.51 64.41 49.74
CA PRO A 514 12.84 65.20 50.91
C PRO A 514 13.31 66.56 50.40
N SER A 515 12.69 67.62 50.91
CA SER A 515 13.22 68.99 50.84
C SER A 515 14.53 69.11 51.60
#